data_AF-A0A3C2AC18-F1
#
_entry.id   AF-A0A3C2AC18-F1
#
_cell.length_a   1.000
_cell.length_b   1.000
_cell.length_c   1.000
_cell.angle_alpha   90.00
_cell.angle_beta   90.00
_cell.angle_gamma   90.00
#
_symmetry.space_group_name_H-M   'P 1'
#
loop_
_entity.id
_entity.type
_entity.pdbx_description
1 polymer ?
#
loop_
_entity_poly.entity_id
_entity_poly.type
_entity_poly.pdbx_seq_one_letter_code
_entity_poly.pdbx_strand_id
1 'polypeptide(L)'
;NNYLNDREFTLNWLRYRMENRPLGNRSLEYELREKGIDSEIIKESLDEVYAGEFDEYEVAVRLAEKKMVSLKKRKIEHNVTKKRLFGHLQRKGFSYDTIERVVNNIFENSKHQAPNLK
;
A
#
# COMPACT_ATOMS: atom_id res chain seq x y z
N ASN A 1 -22.85 -18.43 -16.60
CA ASN A 1 -23.12 -17.37 -15.60
C ASN A 1 -22.14 -17.45 -14.42
N ASN A 2 -20.87 -17.08 -14.62
CA ASN A 2 -19.86 -17.03 -13.55
C ASN A 2 -19.56 -15.61 -13.03
N TYR A 3 -19.88 -14.57 -13.81
CA TYR A 3 -19.53 -13.17 -13.51
C TYR A 3 -19.98 -12.66 -12.14
N LEU A 4 -21.21 -12.98 -11.70
CA LEU A 4 -21.70 -12.55 -10.39
C LEU A 4 -20.90 -13.20 -9.25
N ASN A 5 -20.55 -14.48 -9.40
CA ASN A 5 -19.75 -15.22 -8.43
C ASN A 5 -18.30 -14.68 -8.40
N ASP A 6 -17.71 -14.46 -9.57
CA ASP A 6 -16.35 -13.92 -9.68
C ASP A 6 -16.23 -12.53 -9.04
N ARG A 7 -17.25 -11.68 -9.17
CA ARG A 7 -17.30 -10.36 -8.52
C ARG A 7 -17.38 -10.47 -6.99
N GLU A 8 -18.30 -11.28 -6.47
CA GLU A 8 -18.44 -11.48 -5.02
C GLU A 8 -17.18 -12.09 -4.41
N PHE A 9 -16.62 -13.10 -5.08
CA PHE A 9 -15.32 -13.68 -4.72
C PHE A 9 -14.22 -12.61 -4.68
N THR A 10 -14.13 -11.77 -5.71
CA THR A 10 -13.09 -10.74 -5.82
C THR A 10 -13.18 -9.73 -4.70
N LEU A 11 -14.38 -9.22 -4.39
CA LEU A 11 -14.59 -8.27 -3.28
C LEU A 11 -14.19 -8.88 -1.93
N ASN A 12 -14.68 -10.09 -1.64
CA ASN A 12 -14.35 -10.77 -0.38
C ASN A 12 -12.85 -11.06 -0.28
N TRP A 13 -12.22 -11.45 -1.40
CA TRP A 13 -10.79 -11.68 -1.46
C TRP A 13 -10.00 -10.38 -1.21
N LEU A 14 -10.38 -9.26 -1.84
CA LEU A 14 -9.74 -7.96 -1.65
C LEU A 14 -9.79 -7.49 -0.20
N ARG A 15 -10.98 -7.53 0.42
CA ARG A 15 -11.17 -7.17 1.84
C ARG A 15 -10.25 -7.99 2.74
N TYR A 16 -10.31 -9.32 2.61
CA TYR A 16 -9.45 -10.23 3.36
C TYR A 16 -7.97 -9.94 3.12
N ARG A 17 -7.57 -9.70 1.86
CA ARG A 17 -6.17 -9.45 1.48
C ARG A 17 -5.65 -8.18 2.12
N MET A 18 -6.44 -7.12 2.09
CA MET A 18 -6.11 -5.79 2.62
C MET A 18 -6.02 -5.77 4.14
N GLU A 19 -6.88 -6.50 4.82
CA GLU A 19 -6.85 -6.65 6.28
C GLU A 19 -5.63 -7.46 6.75
N ASN A 20 -5.29 -8.55 6.04
CA ASN A 20 -4.30 -9.51 6.54
C ASN A 20 -2.87 -9.24 6.05
N ARG A 21 -2.68 -8.90 4.77
CA ARG A 21 -1.37 -8.45 4.26
C ARG A 21 -1.54 -7.43 3.13
N PRO A 22 -1.71 -6.15 3.47
CA PRO A 22 -2.02 -5.12 2.47
C PRO A 22 -0.95 -5.00 1.38
N LEU A 23 -1.45 -4.63 0.20
CA LEU A 23 -0.72 -4.41 -1.04
C LEU A 23 -1.28 -3.16 -1.73
N GLY A 24 -0.53 -2.63 -2.69
CA GLY A 24 -1.02 -1.61 -3.61
C GLY A 24 -1.69 -2.22 -4.84
N ASN A 25 -2.38 -1.37 -5.60
CA ASN A 25 -3.29 -1.77 -6.67
C ASN A 25 -2.67 -2.75 -7.65
N ARG A 26 -1.43 -2.48 -8.09
CA ARG A 26 -0.76 -3.31 -9.11
C ARG A 26 -0.52 -4.74 -8.64
N SER A 27 -0.22 -4.93 -7.35
CA SER A 27 -0.01 -6.27 -6.82
C SER A 27 -1.33 -7.00 -6.54
N LEU A 28 -2.38 -6.28 -6.13
CA LEU A 28 -3.73 -6.85 -6.00
C LEU A 28 -4.27 -7.31 -7.36
N GLU A 29 -4.16 -6.44 -8.36
CA GLU A 29 -4.54 -6.72 -9.75
C GLU A 29 -3.78 -7.92 -10.30
N TYR A 30 -2.46 -7.98 -10.09
CA TYR A 30 -1.64 -9.12 -10.49
C TYR A 30 -2.11 -10.42 -9.82
N GLU A 31 -2.29 -10.43 -8.50
CA GLU A 31 -2.73 -11.63 -7.77
C GLU A 31 -4.12 -12.11 -8.19
N LEU A 32 -5.03 -11.21 -8.57
CA LEU A 32 -6.37 -11.56 -9.08
C LEU A 32 -6.33 -12.06 -10.52
N ARG A 33 -5.48 -11.49 -11.37
CA ARG A 33 -5.25 -12.01 -12.73
C ARG A 33 -4.70 -13.42 -12.72
N GLU A 34 -3.75 -13.71 -11.82
CA GLU A 34 -3.22 -15.08 -11.63
C GLU A 34 -4.29 -16.07 -11.15
N LYS A 35 -5.41 -15.58 -10.58
CA LYS A 35 -6.58 -16.39 -10.22
C LYS A 35 -7.57 -16.57 -11.36
N GLY A 36 -7.30 -15.98 -12.53
CA GLY A 36 -8.17 -16.05 -13.69
C GLY A 36 -9.36 -15.08 -13.65
N ILE A 37 -9.33 -14.07 -12.78
CA ILE A 37 -10.41 -13.07 -12.72
C ILE A 37 -10.24 -12.07 -13.89
N ASP A 38 -11.35 -11.77 -14.55
CA ASP A 38 -11.41 -10.82 -15.65
C ASP A 38 -10.98 -9.40 -15.21
N SER A 39 -10.28 -8.68 -16.08
CA SER A 39 -9.76 -7.34 -15.77
C SER A 39 -10.83 -6.31 -15.46
N GLU A 40 -12.02 -6.41 -16.06
CA GLU A 40 -13.13 -5.50 -15.80
C GLU A 40 -13.65 -5.72 -14.37
N ILE A 41 -13.85 -6.99 -13.97
CA ILE A 41 -14.27 -7.35 -12.61
C ILE A 41 -13.24 -6.87 -11.58
N ILE A 42 -11.94 -7.03 -11.86
CA ILE A 42 -10.87 -6.56 -10.99
C ILE A 42 -10.96 -5.05 -10.81
N LYS A 43 -11.05 -4.31 -11.91
CA LYS A 43 -11.10 -2.85 -11.91
C LYS A 43 -12.31 -2.35 -11.12
N GLU A 44 -13.51 -2.85 -11.43
CA GLU A 44 -14.73 -2.48 -10.71
C GLU A 44 -14.66 -2.80 -9.22
N SER A 45 -14.10 -3.96 -8.86
CA SER A 45 -14.01 -4.38 -7.45
C SER A 45 -12.98 -3.55 -6.67
N LEU A 46 -11.86 -3.19 -7.29
CA LEU A 46 -10.88 -2.28 -6.68
C LEU A 46 -11.49 -0.90 -6.49
N ASP A 47 -12.15 -0.36 -7.52
CA ASP A 47 -12.80 0.95 -7.46
C ASP A 47 -13.86 1.00 -6.32
N GLU A 48 -14.67 -0.06 -6.17
CA GLU A 48 -15.65 -0.17 -5.08
C GLU A 48 -14.99 -0.18 -3.69
N VAL A 49 -13.98 -1.03 -3.50
CA VAL A 49 -13.30 -1.19 -2.21
C VAL A 49 -12.57 0.11 -1.81
N TYR A 50 -11.96 0.83 -2.76
CA TYR A 50 -11.30 2.10 -2.47
C TYR A 50 -12.25 3.28 -2.32
N ALA A 51 -13.45 3.24 -2.91
CA ALA A 51 -14.43 4.30 -2.74
C ALA A 51 -15.07 4.31 -1.34
N GLY A 52 -15.10 3.16 -0.64
CA GLY A 52 -15.87 3.03 0.60
C GLY A 52 -15.12 2.48 1.82
N GLU A 53 -14.11 1.64 1.63
CA GLU A 53 -13.58 0.82 2.73
C GLU A 53 -12.10 1.08 3.04
N PHE A 54 -11.29 1.32 2.01
CA PHE A 54 -9.86 1.52 2.15
C PHE A 54 -9.38 2.75 1.38
N ASP A 55 -8.31 3.36 1.87
CA ASP A 55 -7.57 4.40 1.15
C ASP A 55 -6.17 3.85 0.82
N GLU A 56 -5.80 3.82 -0.47
CA GLU A 56 -4.51 3.27 -0.92
C GLU A 56 -3.32 4.04 -0.30
N TYR A 57 -3.43 5.36 -0.19
CA TYR A 57 -2.41 6.20 0.41
C TYR A 57 -2.25 5.90 1.89
N GLU A 58 -3.34 5.84 2.66
CA GLU A 58 -3.29 5.51 4.09
C GLU A 58 -2.71 4.11 4.36
N VAL A 59 -3.05 3.13 3.50
CA VAL A 59 -2.46 1.80 3.57
C VAL A 59 -0.95 1.85 3.35
N ALA A 60 -0.49 2.62 2.35
CA ALA A 60 0.92 2.80 2.07
C ALA A 60 1.66 3.52 3.21
N VAL A 61 1.06 4.55 3.82
CA VAL A 61 1.60 5.24 5.01
C VAL A 61 1.84 4.25 6.14
N ARG A 62 0.82 3.47 6.54
CA ARG A 62 0.94 2.49 7.62
C ARG A 62 2.05 1.47 7.40
N LEU A 63 2.18 0.97 6.16
CA LEU A 63 3.25 0.03 5.80
C LEU A 63 4.64 0.67 5.89
N ALA A 64 4.75 1.92 5.43
CA ALA A 64 6.00 2.65 5.45
C ALA A 64 6.41 3.07 6.86
N GLU A 65 5.49 3.46 7.74
CA GLU A 65 5.75 3.72 9.15
C GLU A 65 6.28 2.48 9.87
N LYS A 66 5.62 1.32 9.68
CA LYS A 66 6.08 0.05 10.22
C LYS A 66 7.48 -0.30 9.74
N LYS A 67 7.78 -0.05 8.46
CA LYS A 67 9.12 -0.24 7.89
C LYS A 67 10.13 0.75 8.49
N MET A 68 9.73 2.00 8.69
CA MET A 68 10.56 3.06 9.26
C MET A 68 11.01 2.71 10.69
N VAL A 69 10.12 2.16 11.53
CA VAL A 69 10.48 1.68 12.87
C VAL A 69 11.62 0.65 12.82
N SER A 70 11.55 -0.30 11.88
CA SER A 70 12.61 -1.31 11.69
C SER A 70 13.94 -0.70 11.23
N LEU A 71 13.89 0.32 10.36
CA LEU A 71 15.08 1.00 9.85
C LEU A 71 15.73 1.89 10.92
N LYS A 72 14.93 2.62 11.72
CA LYS A 72 15.39 3.43 12.86
C LYS A 72 16.12 2.57 13.90
N LYS A 73 15.56 1.41 14.26
CA LYS A 73 16.20 0.44 15.19
C LYS A 73 17.58 -0.01 14.73
N ARG A 74 17.82 -0.03 13.41
CA ARG A 74 19.10 -0.43 12.80
C ARG A 74 20.04 0.76 12.54
N LYS A 75 19.69 1.98 12.97
CA LYS A 75 20.48 3.21 12.77
C LYS A 75 20.89 3.41 11.29
N ILE A 76 19.96 3.15 10.37
CA ILE A 76 20.23 3.29 8.94
C ILE A 76 20.24 4.76 8.54
N GLU A 77 21.28 5.17 7.82
CA GLU A 77 21.44 6.52 7.26
C GLU A 77 20.22 7.01 6.49
N HIS A 78 19.96 8.32 6.55
CA HIS A 78 18.76 8.95 6.01
C HIS A 78 18.52 8.63 4.51
N ASN A 79 19.54 8.82 3.67
CA ASN A 79 19.43 8.57 2.23
C ASN A 79 19.18 7.09 1.91
N VAL A 80 19.76 6.18 2.70
CA VAL A 80 19.55 4.74 2.57
C VAL A 80 18.14 4.36 3.03
N THR A 81 17.64 5.01 4.07
CA THR A 81 16.27 4.84 4.58
C THR A 81 15.24 5.23 3.52
N LYS A 82 15.39 6.39 2.87
CA LYS A 82 14.49 6.82 1.77
C LYS A 82 14.43 5.78 0.65
N LYS A 83 15.59 5.33 0.15
CA LYS A 83 15.68 4.28 -0.89
C LYS A 83 15.03 2.95 -0.46
N ARG A 84 15.22 2.55 0.80
CA ARG A 84 14.66 1.30 1.34
C ARG A 84 13.15 1.36 1.54
N LEU A 85 12.60 2.51 1.93
CA LEU A 85 11.16 2.74 2.01
C LEU A 85 10.55 2.70 0.61
N PHE A 86 11.14 3.42 -0.34
CA PHE A 86 10.69 3.44 -1.73
C PHE A 86 10.61 2.03 -2.32
N GLY A 87 11.73 1.29 -2.27
CA GLY A 87 11.75 -0.08 -2.78
C GLY A 87 10.85 -1.04 -2.01
N HIS A 88 10.60 -0.80 -0.73
CA HIS A 88 9.65 -1.60 0.05
C HIS A 88 8.22 -1.45 -0.49
N LEU A 89 7.76 -0.22 -0.70
CA LEU A 89 6.42 0.06 -1.22
C LEU A 89 6.29 -0.34 -2.70
N GLN A 90 7.33 -0.16 -3.51
CA GLN A 90 7.33 -0.61 -4.90
C GLN A 90 7.11 -2.12 -5.02
N ARG A 91 7.79 -2.93 -4.18
CA ARG A 91 7.56 -4.38 -4.12
C ARG A 91 6.20 -4.77 -3.53
N LYS A 92 5.51 -3.83 -2.91
CA LYS A 92 4.13 -4.00 -2.43
C LYS A 92 3.09 -3.63 -3.49
N GLY A 93 3.50 -3.09 -4.64
CA GLY A 93 2.60 -2.81 -5.77
C GLY A 93 2.04 -1.39 -5.80
N PHE A 94 2.54 -0.47 -4.97
CA PHE A 94 2.11 0.93 -5.01
C PHE A 94 2.69 1.65 -6.24
N SER A 95 1.94 2.62 -6.76
CA SER A 95 2.37 3.48 -7.86
C SER A 95 3.54 4.38 -7.43
N TYR A 96 4.33 4.85 -8.40
CA TYR A 96 5.44 5.77 -8.13
C TYR A 96 4.94 7.02 -7.37
N ASP A 97 3.85 7.63 -7.84
CA ASP A 97 3.28 8.86 -7.28
C ASP A 97 2.83 8.67 -5.83
N THR A 98 2.14 7.56 -5.53
CA THR A 98 1.74 7.22 -4.16
C THR A 98 2.97 7.04 -3.27
N ILE A 99 3.99 6.34 -3.75
CA ILE A 99 5.23 6.13 -2.98
C ILE A 99 5.93 7.45 -2.70
N GLU A 100 6.06 8.33 -3.69
CA GLU A 100 6.71 9.63 -3.52
C GLU A 100 6.00 10.48 -2.47
N ARG A 101 4.67 10.59 -2.56
CA ARG A 101 3.84 11.31 -1.59
C ARG A 101 4.01 10.76 -0.17
N VAL A 102 3.89 9.44 0.00
CA VAL A 102 4.02 8.76 1.30
C VAL A 102 5.41 8.97 1.90
N VAL A 103 6.44 8.78 1.09
CA VAL A 103 7.82 8.93 1.56
C VAL A 103 8.06 10.37 2.00
N ASN A 104 7.66 11.38 1.21
CA ASN A 104 7.83 12.78 1.58
C ASN A 104 7.07 13.11 2.87
N ASN A 105 5.82 12.66 3.00
CA ASN A 105 5.01 12.82 4.22
C ASN A 105 5.70 12.27 5.48
N ILE A 106 6.27 11.06 5.42
CA ILE A 106 6.95 10.45 6.57
C ILE A 106 8.16 11.27 7.02
N PHE A 107 8.93 11.81 6.07
CA PHE A 107 10.11 12.60 6.38
C PHE A 107 9.77 14.03 6.82
N GLU A 108 8.69 14.63 6.31
CA GLU A 108 8.18 15.93 6.78
C GLU A 108 7.61 15.84 8.20
N ASN A 109 6.82 14.81 8.50
CA ASN A 109 6.31 14.56 9.85
C ASN A 109 7.44 14.25 10.84
N SER A 110 8.51 13.59 10.40
CA SER A 110 9.69 13.35 11.24
C SER A 110 10.47 14.62 11.57
N LYS A 111 10.44 15.66 10.72
CA LYS A 111 11.08 16.97 10.99
C LYS A 111 10.32 17.80 12.02
N HIS A 112 9.00 17.68 12.07
CA HIS A 112 8.15 18.41 13.02
C HIS A 112 8.10 17.80 14.43
N GLN A 113 8.61 16.58 14.63
CA GLN A 113 8.71 15.92 15.94
C GLN A 113 10.09 16.08 16.61
N ALA A 114 10.99 16.90 16.06
CA ALA A 114 12.21 17.26 16.77
C ALA A 114 11.81 18.04 18.04
N PRO A 115 12.23 17.63 19.25
CA PRO A 115 11.92 18.38 20.45
C PRO A 115 12.55 19.78 20.31
N ASN A 116 11.73 20.81 20.52
CA ASN A 116 12.22 22.13 20.92
C ASN A 116 13.02 21.93 22.21
N LEU A 117 14.31 21.65 22.09
CA LEU A 117 15.27 21.79 23.17
C LEU A 117 15.65 23.27 23.19
N LYS A 118 14.88 24.04 23.97
CA LYS A 118 15.40 25.21 24.66
C LYS A 118 15.78 24.79 26.07
#